data_AF-A0A6H1LBC7-F1
#
_entry.id   AF-A0A6H1LBC7-F1
#
_cell.length_a   1.000
_cell.length_b   1.000
_cell.length_c   1.000
_cell.angle_alpha   90.00
_cell.angle_beta   90.00
_cell.angle_gamma   90.00
#
_symmetry.space_group_name_H-M   'P 1'
#
loop_
_entity.id
_entity.type
_entity.pdbx_description
1 polymer ?
#
loop_
_entity_poly.entity_id
_entity_poly.type
_entity_poly.pdbx_seq_one_letter_code
_entity_poly.pdbx_strand_id
1 'polypeptide(L)'
;MDTEGTVLAAAQGLLVLVPLIVGVVPVAMLIGVVWWGRRKRQQQPPPPRPEEQPRLPDSGPVHEVREHREPNELPPSEHRSTPHELKRTNRS
;
A
#
# COMPACT_ATOMS: atom_id res chain seq x y z
N MET A 1 -54.69 16.35 -10.60
CA MET A 1 -53.70 15.39 -10.11
C MET A 1 -52.74 15.15 -11.25
N ASP A 2 -51.58 15.77 -11.14
CA ASP A 2 -50.85 16.33 -12.26
C ASP A 2 -49.67 15.40 -12.60
N THR A 3 -49.99 14.10 -12.59
CA THR A 3 -49.05 12.98 -12.53
C THR A 3 -48.06 12.99 -13.69
N GLU A 4 -48.48 13.49 -14.85
CA GLU A 4 -47.67 13.67 -16.06
C GLU A 4 -46.47 14.60 -15.80
N GLY A 5 -46.71 15.73 -15.12
CA GLY A 5 -45.67 16.69 -14.77
C GLY A 5 -44.70 16.14 -13.72
N THR A 6 -45.21 15.35 -12.76
CA THR A 6 -44.37 14.70 -11.74
C THR A 6 -43.45 13.65 -12.36
N VAL A 7 -43.93 12.86 -13.32
CA VAL A 7 -43.12 11.83 -13.99
C VAL A 7 -42.03 12.46 -14.86
N LEU A 8 -42.34 13.53 -15.60
CA LEU A 8 -41.35 14.25 -16.41
C LEU A 8 -40.29 14.95 -15.55
N ALA A 9 -40.71 15.60 -14.45
CA ALA A 9 -39.79 16.22 -13.49
C ALA A 9 -38.90 15.19 -12.80
N ALA A 10 -39.45 14.03 -12.43
CA ALA A 10 -38.68 12.92 -11.87
C ALA A 10 -37.68 12.34 -12.88
N ALA A 11 -38.07 12.20 -14.15
CA ALA A 11 -37.18 11.75 -15.22
C ALA A 11 -36.03 12.73 -15.46
N GLN A 12 -36.30 14.04 -15.47
CA GLN A 12 -35.27 15.08 -15.59
C GLN A 12 -34.33 15.12 -14.39
N GLY A 13 -34.87 14.98 -13.17
CA GLY A 13 -34.05 14.91 -11.96
C GLY A 13 -33.14 13.68 -11.94
N LEU A 14 -33.64 12.54 -12.42
CA LEU A 14 -32.87 11.29 -12.50
C LEU A 14 -31.68 11.41 -13.47
N LEU A 15 -31.83 12.13 -14.58
CA LEU A 15 -30.75 12.38 -15.54
C LEU A 15 -29.55 13.10 -14.92
N VAL A 16 -29.78 13.94 -13.90
CA VAL A 16 -28.71 14.64 -13.18
C VAL A 16 -28.20 13.82 -12.00
N LEU A 17 -29.09 13.15 -11.28
CA LEU A 17 -28.76 12.44 -10.05
C LEU A 17 -27.93 11.18 -10.31
N VAL A 18 -28.23 10.41 -11.36
CA VAL A 18 -27.50 9.18 -11.69
C VAL A 18 -26.00 9.43 -11.93
N PRO A 19 -25.58 10.32 -12.85
CA PRO A 19 -24.15 10.57 -13.07
C PRO A 19 -23.47 11.19 -11.84
N LEU A 20 -24.18 12.00 -11.05
CA LEU A 20 -23.65 12.54 -9.80
C LEU A 20 -23.31 11.41 -8.81
N ILE A 21 -24.24 10.48 -8.59
CA ILE A 21 -24.01 9.32 -7.72
C ILE A 21 -22.88 8.46 -8.27
N VAL A 22 -22.87 8.18 -9.58
CA VAL A 22 -21.80 7.39 -10.22
C VAL A 22 -20.44 8.05 -10.07
N GLY A 23 -20.34 9.39 -10.05
CA GLY A 23 -19.09 10.10 -9.78
C GLY A 23 -18.71 10.14 -8.30
N VAL A 24 -19.68 10.38 -7.42
CA VAL A 24 -19.43 10.57 -5.98
C VAL A 24 -19.16 9.24 -5.26
N VAL A 25 -19.87 8.17 -5.60
CA VAL A 25 -19.72 6.85 -4.96
C VAL A 25 -18.28 6.32 -5.02
N PRO A 26 -17.61 6.22 -6.19
CA PRO A 26 -16.23 5.73 -6.24
C PRO A 26 -15.26 6.67 -5.52
N VAL A 27 -15.46 8.00 -5.60
CA VAL A 27 -14.63 8.97 -4.88
C VAL A 27 -14.75 8.78 -3.36
N ALA A 28 -15.97 8.68 -2.85
CA ALA A 28 -16.22 8.44 -1.43
C ALA A 28 -15.66 7.08 -0.98
N MET A 29 -15.77 6.05 -1.81
CA MET A 29 -15.19 4.74 -1.55
C MET A 29 -13.65 4.80 -1.45
N LEU A 30 -12.97 5.48 -2.38
CA LEU A 30 -11.51 5.66 -2.34
C LEU A 30 -11.06 6.42 -1.09
N ILE A 31 -11.76 7.51 -0.76
CA ILE A 31 -11.50 8.29 0.47
C ILE A 31 -11.67 7.39 1.70
N GLY A 32 -12.74 6.60 1.75
CA GLY A 32 -13.02 5.67 2.85
C GLY A 32 -11.90 4.65 3.06
N VAL A 33 -11.41 4.02 1.99
CA VAL A 33 -10.31 3.04 2.05
C VAL A 33 -9.02 3.68 2.58
N VAL A 34 -8.64 4.85 2.04
CA VAL A 34 -7.42 5.55 2.48
C VAL A 34 -7.53 6.00 3.93
N TRP A 35 -8.69 6.55 4.32
CA TRP A 35 -8.94 6.98 5.69
C TRP A 35 -8.89 5.80 6.66
N TRP A 36 -9.49 4.66 6.31
CA TRP A 36 -9.43 3.44 7.10
C TRP A 36 -7.99 2.91 7.27
N GLY A 37 -7.20 2.92 6.19
CA GLY A 37 -5.78 2.55 6.22
C GLY A 37 -4.96 3.45 7.16
N ARG A 38 -5.19 4.77 7.10
CA ARG A 38 -4.57 5.73 8.01
C ARG A 38 -5.00 5.51 9.46
N ARG A 39 -6.31 5.31 9.71
CA ARG A 39 -6.88 5.04 11.04
C ARG A 39 -6.30 3.78 11.66
N LYS A 40 -6.07 2.72 10.87
CA LYS A 40 -5.40 1.50 11.33
C LYS A 40 -3.92 1.72 11.67
N ARG A 41 -3.20 2.55 10.90
CA ARG A 41 -1.81 2.91 11.22
C ARG A 41 -1.70 3.78 12.49
N GLN A 42 -2.69 4.62 12.77
CA GLN A 42 -2.73 5.39 14.03
C GLN A 42 -2.93 4.53 15.29
N GLN A 43 -3.42 3.30 15.13
CA GLN A 43 -3.53 2.34 16.24
C GLN A 43 -2.23 1.56 16.46
N GLN A 44 -1.25 1.70 15.57
CA GLN A 44 0.08 1.15 15.80
C GLN A 44 0.87 2.14 16.68
N PRO A 45 1.74 1.64 17.57
CA PRO A 45 2.66 2.50 18.28
C PRO A 45 3.44 3.34 17.27
N PRO A 46 3.71 4.63 17.57
CA PRO A 46 4.51 5.47 16.71
C PRO A 46 5.85 4.78 16.42
N PRO A 47 6.46 5.00 15.23
CA PRO A 47 7.80 4.54 14.97
C PRO A 47 8.72 4.92 16.13
N PRO A 48 9.63 4.01 16.55
CA PRO A 48 10.50 4.29 17.67
C PRO A 48 11.24 5.60 17.43
N ARG A 49 11.24 6.47 18.44
CA ARG A 49 11.91 7.77 18.36
C ARG A 49 13.40 7.56 18.09
N PRO A 50 14.12 8.52 17.48
CA PRO A 50 15.58 8.44 17.32
C PRO A 50 16.30 8.13 18.65
N GLU A 51 15.73 8.60 19.75
CA GLU A 51 16.20 8.41 21.13
C GLU A 51 15.95 6.99 21.67
N GLU A 52 14.93 6.31 21.14
CA GLU A 52 14.57 4.92 21.42
C GLU A 52 15.29 3.95 20.47
N GLN A 53 16.03 4.46 19.48
CA GLN A 53 16.83 3.61 18.62
C GLN A 53 17.88 2.88 19.46
N PRO A 54 18.14 1.60 19.15
CA PRO A 54 19.19 0.83 19.80
C PRO A 54 20.49 1.63 19.80
N ARG A 55 20.97 1.96 21.00
CA ARG A 55 22.27 2.60 21.14
C ARG A 55 23.33 1.60 20.74
N LEU A 56 24.41 2.13 20.19
CA LEU A 56 25.60 1.36 19.89
C LEU A 56 26.02 0.60 21.16
N PRO A 57 26.23 -0.73 21.09
CA PRO A 57 26.69 -1.48 22.25
C PRO A 57 28.06 -0.96 22.70
N ASP A 58 28.40 -1.14 23.98
CA ASP A 58 29.64 -0.61 24.58
C ASP A 58 30.92 -1.10 23.89
N SER A 59 30.84 -2.21 23.14
CA SER A 59 31.89 -2.74 22.28
C SER A 59 32.12 -1.93 20.98
N GLY A 60 31.41 -0.81 20.78
CA GLY A 60 31.39 -0.05 19.52
C GLY A 60 30.33 -0.56 18.55
N PRO A 61 30.19 0.04 17.33
CA PRO A 61 29.34 -0.55 16.30
C PRO A 61 29.74 -2.01 16.18
N VAL A 62 28.77 -2.92 16.26
CA VAL A 62 29.01 -4.29 15.80
C VAL A 62 29.53 -4.10 14.40
N HIS A 63 30.85 -4.24 14.22
CA HIS A 63 31.39 -4.40 12.90
C HIS A 63 30.54 -5.54 12.36
N GLU A 64 29.76 -5.27 11.31
CA GLU A 64 29.38 -6.35 10.43
C GLU A 64 30.71 -7.01 10.16
N VAL A 65 30.92 -8.19 10.75
CA VAL A 65 31.99 -9.05 10.31
C VAL A 65 31.60 -9.24 8.86
N ARG A 66 32.19 -8.42 7.98
CA ARG A 66 32.46 -8.81 6.63
C ARG A 66 33.36 -10.01 6.81
N GLU A 67 32.76 -11.15 7.17
CA GLU A 67 33.13 -12.39 6.55
C GLU A 67 33.23 -11.97 5.11
N HIS A 68 34.42 -12.13 4.56
CA HIS A 68 34.68 -11.99 3.16
C HIS A 68 33.71 -12.98 2.52
N ARG A 69 32.46 -12.54 2.32
CA ARG A 69 31.50 -13.19 1.48
C ARG A 69 32.17 -12.97 0.15
N GLU A 70 32.96 -13.95 -0.28
CA GLU A 70 33.24 -14.12 -1.68
C GLU A 70 31.92 -13.79 -2.36
N PRO A 71 31.87 -12.74 -3.19
CA PRO A 71 30.67 -12.41 -3.91
C PRO A 71 30.15 -13.75 -4.40
N ASN A 72 28.99 -14.18 -3.91
CA ASN A 72 28.40 -15.40 -4.40
C ASN A 72 27.90 -15.00 -5.77
N GLU A 73 28.83 -14.93 -6.72
CA GLU A 73 28.63 -14.46 -8.06
C GLU A 73 27.57 -15.39 -8.64
N LEU A 74 26.34 -14.88 -8.65
CA LEU A 74 25.25 -15.61 -9.25
C LEU A 74 25.62 -15.77 -10.73
N PRO A 75 25.50 -16.99 -11.29
CA PRO A 75 25.80 -17.20 -12.69
C PRO A 75 25.07 -16.15 -13.52
N PRO A 76 25.74 -15.51 -14.50
CA PRO A 76 25.10 -14.52 -15.36
C PRO A 76 23.83 -15.13 -15.96
N SER A 77 22.68 -14.59 -15.57
CA SER A 77 21.39 -14.96 -16.13
C SER A 77 20.94 -13.83 -17.04
N GLU A 78 20.31 -14.17 -18.16
CA GLU A 78 19.76 -13.18 -19.12
C GLU A 78 18.73 -12.24 -18.46
N HIS A 79 18.22 -12.60 -17.27
CA HIS A 79 17.18 -11.89 -16.55
C HIS A 79 17.64 -11.60 -15.11
N ARG A 80 17.42 -10.37 -14.62
CA ARG A 80 17.71 -10.00 -13.23
C ARG A 80 16.80 -10.81 -12.29
N SER A 81 17.37 -11.82 -11.65
CA SER A 81 16.65 -12.63 -10.66
C SER A 81 16.26 -11.78 -9.46
N THR A 82 14.98 -11.77 -9.15
CA THR A 82 14.42 -11.03 -8.01
C THR A 82 14.47 -11.89 -6.73
N PRO A 83 14.44 -11.29 -5.53
CA PRO A 83 14.69 -12.02 -4.27
C PRO A 83 13.80 -13.24 -4.02
N HIS A 84 12.59 -13.25 -4.57
CA HIS A 84 11.64 -14.35 -4.43
C HIS A 84 11.93 -15.52 -5.39
N GLU A 85 12.68 -15.30 -6.46
CA GLU A 85 13.09 -16.33 -7.44
C GLU A 85 14.32 -17.11 -6.96
N LEU A 86 15.16 -16.50 -6.13
CA LEU A 86 16.37 -17.14 -5.56
C LEU A 86 16.05 -18.33 -4.64
N LYS A 87 14.86 -18.37 -4.02
CA LYS A 87 14.48 -19.45 -3.10
C LYS A 87 14.06 -20.73 -3.80
N ARG A 88 13.77 -20.67 -5.11
CA ARG A 88 13.18 -21.78 -5.87
C ARG A 88 14.21 -22.74 -6.46
N THR A 89 15.49 -22.38 -6.47
CA THR A 89 16.55 -23.13 -7.17
C THR A 89 17.28 -24.17 -6.31
N ASN A 90 16.99 -24.27 -5.00
CA ASN A 90 17.50 -25.37 -4.15
C ASN A 90 16.63 -26.63 -4.32
N ARG A 91 16.59 -27.16 -5.54
CA ARG A 91 16.07 -28.50 -5.86
C ARG A 91 16.59 -28.93 -7.24
N SER A 92 17.82 -29.41 -7.28
CA SER A 92 18.28 -30.45 -8.20
C SER A 92 19.61 -30.99 -7.73
#